data_AF-A0AAC9QZM3-F1
#
_entry.id   AF-A0AAC9QZM3-F1
#
_cell.length_a   1.000
_cell.length_b   1.000
_cell.length_c   1.000
_cell.angle_alpha   90.00
_cell.angle_beta   90.00
_cell.angle_gamma   90.00
#
_symmetry.space_group_name_H-M   'P 1'
#
loop_
_entity.id
_entity.type
_entity.pdbx_description
1 polymer ?
#
loop_
_entity_poly.entity_id
_entity_poly.type
_entity_poly.pdbx_seq_one_letter_code
_entity_poly.pdbx_strand_id
1 'polypeptide(L)'
;MKKIKNIAISTVLGASALIGLSACSQADKVSQNVSNDADNFKVERRVVIINTRTDKIEFVAKGLISVNTEDSKKLVILAKVGKSQYKKDIINLTNNNMYTVEDLSGANVNSYKYEVTWLPESVVPVKIVGEK
;
A
#
# COMPACT_ATOMS: atom_id res chain seq x y z
N MET A 1 41.18 -27.81 -50.26
CA MET A 1 42.00 -27.25 -49.15
C MET A 1 41.42 -25.90 -48.73
N LYS A 2 41.31 -25.65 -47.42
CA LYS A 2 40.79 -24.43 -46.74
C LYS A 2 39.27 -24.29 -46.95
N LYS A 3 38.38 -24.40 -45.94
CA LYS A 3 38.29 -23.56 -44.73
C LYS A 3 37.50 -24.30 -43.61
N ILE A 4 38.14 -25.16 -42.83
CA ILE A 4 37.52 -25.87 -41.68
C ILE A 4 38.03 -25.29 -40.34
N LYS A 5 38.00 -23.96 -40.16
CA LYS A 5 38.60 -23.34 -38.95
C LYS A 5 37.79 -22.28 -38.20
N ASN A 6 36.53 -22.00 -38.57
CA ASN A 6 35.79 -20.90 -37.92
C ASN A 6 34.46 -21.32 -37.23
N ILE A 7 34.11 -22.61 -37.16
CA ILE A 7 32.87 -23.08 -36.49
C ILE A 7 33.14 -23.52 -35.03
N ALA A 8 34.07 -22.86 -34.33
CA ALA A 8 34.37 -23.20 -32.93
C ALA A 8 34.35 -22.00 -31.98
N ILE A 9 34.10 -20.78 -32.46
CA ILE A 9 34.15 -19.56 -31.63
C ILE A 9 32.76 -18.95 -31.39
N SER A 10 31.74 -19.31 -32.19
CA SER A 10 30.41 -18.68 -32.08
C SER A 10 29.46 -19.30 -31.04
N THR A 11 29.83 -20.42 -30.42
CA THR A 11 28.93 -21.13 -29.49
C THR A 11 29.19 -20.82 -28.01
N VAL A 12 30.27 -20.09 -27.69
CA VAL A 12 30.61 -19.74 -26.29
C VAL A 12 30.02 -18.40 -25.86
N LEU A 13 29.65 -17.51 -26.79
CA LEU A 13 29.03 -16.21 -26.45
C LEU A 13 27.51 -16.29 -26.19
N GLY A 14 26.84 -17.41 -26.48
CA GLY A 14 25.39 -17.55 -26.31
C GLY A 14 24.93 -17.96 -24.90
N ALA A 15 25.83 -18.49 -24.07
CA ALA A 15 25.48 -19.05 -22.77
C ALA A 15 25.67 -18.07 -21.58
N SER A 16 26.37 -16.96 -21.79
CA SER A 16 26.67 -15.97 -20.75
C SER A 16 25.59 -14.88 -20.57
N ALA A 17 24.54 -14.87 -21.39
CA ALA A 17 23.49 -13.84 -21.35
C ALA A 17 22.26 -14.20 -20.49
N LEU A 18 22.19 -15.41 -19.90
CA LEU A 18 21.01 -15.89 -19.15
C LEU A 18 21.11 -15.77 -17.62
N ILE A 19 22.21 -15.24 -17.06
CA ILE A 19 22.40 -15.13 -15.61
C ILE A 19 21.83 -13.81 -15.03
N GLY A 20 21.30 -12.91 -15.87
CA GLY A 20 20.84 -11.58 -15.46
C GLY A 20 19.42 -11.47 -14.89
N LEU A 21 18.70 -12.58 -14.68
CA LEU A 21 17.29 -12.55 -14.24
C LEU A 21 17.17 -12.80 -12.73
N SER A 22 17.12 -11.68 -12.00
CA SER A 22 16.40 -11.46 -10.74
C SER A 22 16.80 -12.27 -9.49
N ALA A 23 17.85 -11.80 -8.81
CA ALA A 23 18.04 -12.07 -7.37
C ALA A 23 17.10 -11.19 -6.52
N CYS A 24 15.79 -11.47 -6.57
CA CYS A 24 14.85 -10.88 -5.61
C CYS A 24 15.09 -11.55 -4.25
N SER A 25 15.36 -10.76 -3.22
CA SER A 25 15.69 -11.30 -1.90
C SER A 25 14.48 -12.04 -1.30
N GLN A 26 14.72 -12.88 -0.29
CA GLN A 26 13.61 -13.49 0.45
C GLN A 26 12.71 -12.41 1.08
N ALA A 27 13.29 -11.30 1.52
CA ALA A 27 12.56 -10.17 2.09
C ALA A 27 11.62 -9.52 1.06
N ASP A 28 12.05 -9.35 -0.19
CA ASP A 28 11.22 -8.78 -1.25
C ASP A 28 10.00 -9.66 -1.53
N LYS A 29 10.20 -10.99 -1.59
CA LYS A 29 9.10 -11.95 -1.80
C LYS A 29 8.10 -11.91 -0.64
N VAL A 30 8.59 -11.87 0.59
CA VAL A 30 7.73 -11.79 1.78
C VAL A 30 6.98 -10.47 1.80
N SER A 31 7.65 -9.35 1.53
CA SER A 31 7.03 -8.02 1.45
C SER A 31 5.91 -7.98 0.41
N GLN A 32 6.13 -8.57 -0.77
CA GLN A 32 5.12 -8.63 -1.82
C GLN A 32 3.94 -9.51 -1.43
N ASN A 33 4.18 -10.64 -0.76
CA ASN A 33 3.10 -11.49 -0.24
C ASN A 33 2.26 -10.78 0.83
N VAL A 34 2.91 -10.07 1.75
CA VAL A 34 2.23 -9.29 2.80
C VAL A 34 1.36 -8.20 2.16
N SER A 35 1.91 -7.47 1.19
CA SER A 35 1.16 -6.46 0.44
C SER A 35 -0.06 -7.07 -0.26
N ASN A 36 0.13 -8.20 -0.94
CA ASN A 36 -0.96 -8.92 -1.62
C ASN A 36 -2.05 -9.39 -0.63
N ASP A 37 -1.68 -9.91 0.53
CA ASP A 37 -2.65 -10.34 1.54
C ASP A 37 -3.43 -9.16 2.11
N ALA A 38 -2.77 -8.02 2.30
CA ALA A 38 -3.42 -6.79 2.72
C ALA A 38 -4.40 -6.25 1.66
N ASP A 39 -4.03 -6.28 0.38
CA ASP A 39 -4.90 -5.87 -0.74
C ASP A 39 -6.07 -6.83 -0.97
N ASN A 40 -5.90 -8.10 -0.60
CA ASN A 40 -6.97 -9.09 -0.55
C ASN A 40 -7.78 -9.07 0.75
N PHE A 41 -7.60 -8.05 1.59
CA PHE A 41 -8.34 -7.85 2.83
C PHE A 41 -8.22 -9.03 3.82
N LYS A 42 -7.04 -9.66 3.88
CA LYS A 42 -6.75 -10.75 4.82
C LYS A 42 -6.01 -10.31 6.08
N VAL A 43 -5.50 -9.08 6.08
CA VAL A 43 -4.71 -8.49 7.17
C VAL A 43 -5.45 -7.29 7.74
N GLU A 44 -5.55 -7.21 9.06
CA GLU A 44 -6.05 -6.02 9.74
C GLU A 44 -4.93 -4.99 9.82
N ARG A 45 -5.19 -3.79 9.30
CA ARG A 45 -4.24 -2.69 9.27
C ARG A 45 -4.74 -1.49 10.04
N ARG A 46 -3.80 -0.68 10.51
CA ARG A 46 -4.04 0.66 11.04
C ARG A 46 -3.32 1.69 10.18
N VAL A 47 -4.06 2.69 9.75
CA VAL A 47 -3.54 3.89 9.11
C VAL A 47 -3.64 5.05 10.10
N VAL A 48 -2.54 5.76 10.31
CA VAL A 48 -2.52 6.98 11.14
C VAL A 48 -1.91 8.10 10.30
N ILE A 49 -2.58 9.25 10.23
CA ILE A 49 -2.05 10.48 9.61
C ILE A 49 -1.81 11.51 10.72
N ILE A 50 -0.60 12.04 10.74
CA ILE A 50 -0.09 12.98 11.73
C ILE A 50 0.29 14.27 11.01
N ASN A 51 -0.06 15.40 11.61
CA ASN A 51 0.44 16.70 11.21
C ASN A 51 1.79 16.97 11.87
N THR A 52 2.87 16.99 11.11
CA THR A 52 4.23 17.19 11.61
C THR A 52 4.51 18.62 12.08
N ARG A 53 3.61 19.57 11.79
CA ARG A 53 3.72 20.96 12.26
C ARG A 53 3.02 21.19 13.59
N THR A 54 1.99 20.40 13.92
CA THR A 54 1.19 20.57 15.15
C THR A 54 1.30 19.39 16.11
N ASP A 55 1.99 18.32 15.70
CA ASP A 55 2.12 17.05 16.42
C ASP A 55 0.78 16.35 16.71
N LYS A 56 -0.27 16.70 15.95
CA LYS A 56 -1.63 16.15 16.12
C LYS A 56 -1.87 15.01 15.16
N ILE A 57 -2.57 13.97 15.64
CA ILE A 57 -3.17 12.96 14.78
C ILE A 57 -4.40 13.59 14.14
N GLU A 58 -4.49 13.56 12.81
CA GLU A 58 -5.61 14.13 12.05
C GLU A 58 -6.61 13.04 11.63
N PHE A 59 -6.13 11.81 11.43
CA PHE A 59 -6.95 10.70 10.96
C PHE A 59 -6.41 9.36 11.47
N VAL A 60 -7.31 8.48 11.91
CA VAL A 60 -7.02 7.08 12.20
C VAL A 60 -8.07 6.21 11.54
N ALA A 61 -7.63 5.20 10.78
CA ALA A 61 -8.49 4.13 10.30
C ALA A 61 -7.92 2.78 10.71
N LYS A 62 -8.77 1.87 11.17
CA LYS A 62 -8.40 0.50 11.53
C LYS A 62 -9.41 -0.47 10.93
N GLY A 63 -8.91 -1.55 10.34
CA GLY A 63 -9.72 -2.66 9.84
C GLY A 63 -9.04 -3.42 8.70
N LEU A 64 -9.82 -4.19 7.94
CA LEU A 64 -9.34 -4.83 6.71
C LEU A 64 -9.22 -3.78 5.61
N ILE A 65 -8.01 -3.25 5.44
CA ILE A 65 -7.76 -2.07 4.62
C ILE A 65 -6.76 -2.40 3.50
N SER A 66 -7.03 -1.91 2.28
CA SER A 66 -6.07 -1.72 1.18
C SER A 66 -5.62 -0.25 1.16
N VAL A 67 -4.34 0.03 0.90
CA VAL A 67 -3.79 1.39 0.82
C VAL A 67 -3.06 1.57 -0.51
N ASN A 68 -3.44 2.57 -1.29
CA ASN A 68 -2.73 2.98 -2.51
C ASN A 68 -2.03 4.32 -2.27
N THR A 69 -0.75 4.35 -2.60
CA THR A 69 0.19 5.48 -2.45
C THR A 69 0.84 5.88 -3.77
N GLU A 70 0.24 5.55 -4.93
CA GLU A 70 0.81 5.85 -6.25
C GLU A 70 0.87 7.36 -6.53
N ASP A 71 -0.08 8.13 -6.00
CA ASP A 71 -0.08 9.59 -6.02
C ASP A 71 0.54 10.11 -4.71
N SER A 72 1.72 10.74 -4.79
CA SER A 72 2.40 11.28 -3.60
C SER A 72 1.62 12.36 -2.86
N LYS A 73 0.60 12.96 -3.49
CA LYS A 73 -0.26 13.98 -2.89
C LYS A 73 -1.53 13.41 -2.30
N LYS A 74 -1.77 12.09 -2.39
CA LYS A 74 -3.02 11.48 -1.94
C LYS A 74 -2.79 10.12 -1.32
N LEU A 75 -3.48 9.86 -0.22
CA LEU A 75 -3.62 8.53 0.34
C LEU A 75 -5.00 7.99 0.00
N VAL A 76 -5.06 6.86 -0.70
CA VAL A 76 -6.33 6.20 -1.02
C VAL A 76 -6.46 4.95 -0.13
N ILE A 77 -7.47 4.95 0.71
CA ILE A 77 -7.76 3.88 1.67
C ILE A 77 -9.05 3.19 1.22
N LEU A 78 -8.99 1.87 1.03
CA LEU A 78 -10.16 1.05 0.72
C LEU A 78 -10.38 0.08 1.88
N ALA A 79 -11.50 0.18 2.57
CA ALA A 79 -11.82 -0.65 3.73
C ALA A 79 -12.94 -1.65 3.40
N LYS A 80 -12.74 -2.93 3.72
CA LYS A 80 -13.80 -3.94 3.66
C LYS A 80 -14.61 -3.93 4.95
N VAL A 81 -15.85 -3.49 4.87
CA VAL A 81 -16.74 -3.30 6.04
C VAL A 81 -17.81 -4.38 6.17
N GLY A 82 -17.91 -5.29 5.22
CA GLY A 82 -18.87 -6.40 5.24
C GLY A 82 -18.62 -7.43 4.13
N LYS A 83 -19.51 -8.42 4.01
CA LYS A 83 -19.49 -9.42 2.93
C LYS A 83 -19.82 -8.73 1.61
N SER A 84 -18.78 -8.28 0.90
CA SER A 84 -18.84 -7.49 -0.34
C SER A 84 -19.25 -6.02 -0.17
N GLN A 85 -19.09 -5.46 1.03
CA GLN A 85 -19.28 -4.02 1.26
C GLN A 85 -17.92 -3.35 1.50
N TYR A 86 -17.69 -2.24 0.81
CA TYR A 86 -16.43 -1.50 0.86
C TYR A 86 -16.69 -0.01 1.06
N LYS A 87 -15.79 0.66 1.79
CA LYS A 87 -15.73 2.12 1.90
C LYS A 87 -14.41 2.60 1.33
N LYS A 88 -14.45 3.72 0.61
CA LYS A 88 -13.26 4.34 0.01
C LYS A 88 -13.09 5.73 0.60
N ASP A 89 -11.94 5.96 1.21
CA ASP A 89 -11.54 7.25 1.74
C ASP A 89 -10.36 7.76 0.91
N ILE A 90 -10.45 9.01 0.44
CA ILE A 90 -9.40 9.67 -0.35
C ILE A 90 -8.96 10.90 0.44
N ILE A 91 -7.70 10.92 0.85
CA ILE A 91 -7.16 11.94 1.72
C ILE A 91 -6.08 12.68 0.96
N ASN A 92 -6.26 13.99 0.75
CA ASN A 92 -5.22 14.83 0.18
C ASN A 92 -4.14 15.08 1.24
N LEU A 93 -2.88 14.86 0.88
CA LEU A 93 -1.73 15.09 1.72
C LEU A 93 -1.13 16.46 1.41
N THR A 94 -0.69 17.14 2.47
CA THR A 94 0.08 18.38 2.40
C THR A 94 1.54 18.11 2.79
N ASN A 95 2.41 19.11 2.66
CA ASN A 95 3.81 19.02 3.10
C ASN A 95 3.98 18.80 4.62
N ASN A 96 2.92 19.00 5.41
CA ASN A 96 2.95 18.82 6.86
C ASN A 96 2.36 17.47 7.29
N ASN A 97 2.05 16.57 6.36
CA ASN A 97 1.47 15.27 6.71
C ASN A 97 2.55 14.19 6.71
N MET A 98 2.57 13.40 7.78
CA MET A 98 3.24 12.11 7.87
C MET A 98 2.16 11.05 8.06
N TYR A 99 2.32 9.86 7.48
CA TYR A 99 1.41 8.76 7.75
C TYR A 99 2.17 7.46 8.01
N THR A 100 1.50 6.55 8.72
CA THR A 100 1.96 5.19 8.97
C THR A 100 0.88 4.22 8.54
N VAL A 101 1.30 3.07 8.01
CA VAL A 101 0.45 1.92 7.73
C VAL A 101 1.07 0.73 8.45
N GLU A 102 0.33 0.16 9.39
CA GLU A 102 0.81 -0.91 10.26
C GLU A 102 -0.08 -2.14 10.14
N ASP A 103 0.52 -3.31 9.95
CA ASP A 103 -0.15 -4.59 9.99
C ASP A 103 -0.29 -5.06 11.45
N LEU A 104 -1.51 -5.07 11.97
CA LEU A 104 -1.76 -5.30 13.40
C LEU A 104 -1.77 -6.77 13.80
N SER A 105 -2.15 -7.64 12.88
CA SER A 105 -2.54 -9.00 13.23
C SER A 105 -1.51 -10.07 12.95
N GLY A 106 -0.48 -9.77 12.14
CA GLY A 106 0.16 -10.82 11.35
C GLY A 106 -0.90 -11.58 10.53
N ALA A 107 -0.50 -12.61 9.79
CA ALA A 107 -1.45 -13.37 8.94
C ALA A 107 -2.36 -14.31 9.78
N ASN A 108 -3.32 -13.76 10.53
CA ASN A 108 -4.52 -14.47 11.02
C ASN A 108 -5.41 -13.53 11.85
N VAL A 109 -6.49 -12.95 11.31
CA VAL A 109 -7.49 -12.31 12.19
C VAL A 109 -8.92 -12.19 11.62
N ASN A 110 -9.81 -12.53 12.55
CA ASN A 110 -11.08 -11.94 12.97
C ASN A 110 -11.83 -10.99 12.02
N SER A 111 -13.05 -11.39 11.68
CA SER A 111 -13.86 -10.80 10.62
C SER A 111 -14.68 -9.60 11.11
N TYR A 112 -14.52 -8.46 10.43
CA TYR A 112 -15.43 -7.29 10.39
C TYR A 112 -15.41 -6.31 11.57
N LYS A 113 -14.31 -5.58 11.76
CA LYS A 113 -14.31 -4.32 12.52
C LYS A 113 -13.65 -3.22 11.67
N TYR A 114 -14.40 -2.16 11.38
CA TYR A 114 -13.88 -0.94 10.76
C TYR A 114 -14.12 0.23 11.68
N GLU A 115 -13.05 0.87 12.12
CA GLU A 115 -13.08 1.99 13.03
C GLU A 115 -12.35 3.16 12.38
N VAL A 116 -13.02 4.31 12.32
CA VAL A 116 -12.41 5.56 11.84
C VAL A 116 -12.60 6.62 12.89
N THR A 117 -11.50 7.23 13.31
CA THR A 117 -11.50 8.37 14.19
C THR A 117 -11.00 9.58 13.42
N TRP A 118 -11.88 10.57 13.23
CA TRP A 118 -11.53 11.90 12.77
C TRP A 118 -11.26 12.75 14.01
N LEU A 119 -10.12 13.44 14.07
CA LEU A 119 -9.74 14.27 15.22
C LEU A 119 -9.72 15.75 14.79
N PRO A 120 -10.86 16.44 14.90
CA PRO A 120 -11.06 17.71 14.23
C PRO A 120 -11.09 18.80 15.29
N GLU A 121 -9.92 19.29 15.72
CA GLU A 121 -9.90 20.64 16.30
C GLU A 121 -10.16 21.73 15.24
N SER A 122 -10.38 21.34 13.96
CA SER A 122 -10.57 22.21 12.81
C SER A 122 -11.93 22.09 12.09
N VAL A 123 -12.83 21.18 12.50
CA VAL A 123 -14.15 21.06 11.85
C VAL A 123 -15.13 21.98 12.57
N VAL A 124 -15.20 23.23 12.12
CA VAL A 124 -16.33 24.11 12.45
C VAL A 124 -17.56 23.55 11.71
N PRO A 125 -18.63 23.13 12.41
CA PRO A 125 -19.81 22.58 11.76
C PRO A 125 -20.51 23.66 10.93
N VAL A 126 -20.54 23.48 9.61
CA VAL A 126 -21.37 24.31 8.72
C VAL A 126 -22.80 23.77 8.79
N LYS A 127 -23.72 24.60 9.29
CA LYS A 127 -25.16 24.33 9.17
C LYS A 127 -25.57 24.53 7.72
N ILE A 128 -25.92 23.46 7.02
CA ILE A 128 -26.63 23.59 5.74
C ILE A 128 -28.10 23.84 6.05
N VAL A 129 -28.53 25.08 5.85
CA VAL A 129 -29.95 25.46 5.86
C VAL A 129 -30.45 25.23 4.44
N GLY A 130 -31.36 24.29 4.25
CA GLY A 130 -32.05 24.14 2.98
C GLY A 130 -32.91 25.37 2.73
N GLU A 131 -32.71 26.06 1.61
CA GLU A 131 -33.67 27.03 1.11
C GLU A 131 -34.97 26.30 0.76
N LYS A 132 -36.10 26.86 1.23
CA LYS A 132 -37.45 26.43 0.88
C LYS A 132 -37.83 26.89 -0.51
#